data_AF-A0A7S4STB5-F1
#
_entry.id   AF-A0A7S4STB5-F1
#
_cell.length_a   1.000
_cell.length_b   1.000
_cell.length_c   1.000
_cell.angle_alpha   90.00
_cell.angle_beta   90.00
_cell.angle_gamma   90.00
#
_symmetry.space_group_name_H-M   'P 1'
#
loop_
_entity.id
_entity.type
_entity.pdbx_description
1 polymer ?
#
loop_
_entity_poly.entity_id
_entity_poly.type
_entity_poly.pdbx_seq_one_letter_code
_entity_poly.pdbx_strand_id
1 'polypeptide(L)'
;GGGHCMSKLECDKRITGPRGSSKYWPTSLQSSEVEYLDVDCNRNPVFCKGAAVFIGYCTGDTHRGTVTEPSEYSWGYYFDGHLNFKIVIEQLIDNHGLANADHILLTGDSAGGIGAYFNVDWLASRLPQASVKAVSIAGWYYPGALASDLPPIYRPSDYPHLAAGTRGNNLYDMIQALDPGVVPFDLWQMKPILPQDCLADYPDTQWFACHSLNSAYKYIQSPLFTIHHQYDKNQIQTQNLAPKVPVNETEKIMLAQYIEMYGQATRASLQSIINQNEMSVFDKPHPDGVFAASCFMHETSVSVVIEGQSYSPIVIDWFFQNGELDQYHKLIESCPQEDSENLQLPCNDYHPCQVDFMTTSSSDPHPLTKLQFDA
;
A
#
# COMPACT_ATOMS: atom_id res chain seq x y z
N GLY A 1 5.72 1.22 -7.27
CA GLY A 1 5.63 -0.21 -6.89
C GLY A 1 5.28 -1.07 -8.09
N GLY A 2 4.31 -1.99 -7.96
CA GLY A 2 3.82 -2.81 -9.09
C GLY A 2 3.41 -4.24 -8.74
N GLY A 3 2.52 -4.40 -7.75
CA GLY A 3 2.02 -5.71 -7.31
C GLY A 3 3.10 -6.63 -6.73
N HIS A 4 2.81 -7.92 -6.67
CA HIS A 4 3.72 -8.97 -6.20
C HIS A 4 3.46 -10.26 -6.99
N CYS A 5 4.17 -11.35 -6.70
CA CYS A 5 3.80 -12.69 -7.15
C CYS A 5 3.86 -13.68 -5.98
N MET A 6 2.83 -14.52 -5.87
CA MET A 6 2.66 -15.52 -4.80
C MET A 6 2.47 -16.94 -5.35
N SER A 7 2.52 -17.11 -6.67
CA SER A 7 2.50 -18.41 -7.34
C SER A 7 3.54 -18.46 -8.46
N LYS A 8 4.00 -19.67 -8.79
CA LYS A 8 4.93 -19.88 -9.90
C LYS A 8 4.43 -19.25 -11.20
N LEU A 9 3.13 -19.42 -11.51
CA LEU A 9 2.53 -18.88 -12.72
C LEU A 9 2.59 -17.34 -12.77
N GLU A 10 2.35 -16.67 -11.63
CA GLU A 10 2.47 -15.23 -11.53
C GLU A 10 3.92 -14.77 -11.68
N CYS A 11 4.86 -15.46 -11.02
CA CYS A 11 6.28 -15.11 -11.09
C CYS A 11 6.86 -15.37 -12.50
N ASP A 12 6.51 -16.48 -13.15
CA ASP A 12 6.89 -16.80 -14.53
C ASP A 12 6.47 -15.67 -15.49
N LYS A 13 5.27 -15.11 -15.31
CA LYS A 13 4.80 -13.96 -16.10
C LYS A 13 5.50 -12.66 -15.73
N ARG A 14 5.85 -12.48 -14.46
CA ARG A 14 6.46 -11.24 -13.96
C ARG A 14 7.88 -11.06 -14.49
N ILE A 15 8.66 -12.13 -14.61
CA ILE A 15 10.08 -12.09 -15.01
C ILE A 15 10.30 -11.71 -16.47
N THR A 16 9.26 -11.71 -17.31
CA THR A 16 9.39 -11.37 -18.74
C THR A 16 9.39 -9.86 -19.00
N GLY A 17 9.49 -9.02 -17.97
CA GLY A 17 9.47 -7.58 -18.10
C GLY A 17 10.20 -6.83 -16.97
N PRO A 18 10.14 -5.49 -16.96
CA PRO A 18 10.92 -4.65 -16.05
C PRO A 18 10.60 -4.85 -14.57
N ARG A 19 9.43 -5.42 -14.25
CA ARG A 19 9.02 -5.72 -12.87
C ARG A 19 9.60 -7.01 -12.30
N GLY A 20 10.29 -7.81 -13.12
CA GLY A 20 10.93 -9.06 -12.71
C GLY A 20 12.39 -9.19 -13.17
N SER A 21 12.93 -8.23 -13.94
CA SER A 21 14.35 -8.20 -14.29
C SER A 21 14.82 -6.81 -14.71
N SER A 22 16.00 -6.40 -14.21
CA SER A 22 16.67 -5.16 -14.61
C SER A 22 17.19 -5.18 -16.05
N LYS A 23 17.21 -6.34 -16.72
CA LYS A 23 17.53 -6.46 -18.16
C LYS A 23 16.63 -5.58 -19.04
N TYR A 24 15.41 -5.32 -18.59
CA TYR A 24 14.41 -4.54 -19.33
C TYR A 24 14.35 -3.08 -18.87
N TRP A 25 15.22 -2.65 -17.96
CA TRP A 25 15.22 -1.27 -17.49
C TRP A 25 15.89 -0.35 -18.53
N PRO A 26 15.33 0.85 -18.76
CA PRO A 26 16.02 1.86 -19.53
C PRO A 26 17.25 2.34 -18.76
N THR A 27 18.22 2.92 -19.49
CA THR A 27 19.42 3.53 -18.88
C THR A 27 19.12 4.84 -18.15
N SER A 28 17.97 5.46 -18.41
CA SER A 28 17.54 6.72 -17.80
C SER A 28 16.03 6.74 -17.67
N LEU A 29 15.54 7.36 -16.60
CA LEU A 29 14.12 7.63 -16.35
C LEU A 29 13.85 9.13 -16.51
N GLN A 30 12.67 9.49 -17.01
CA GLN A 30 12.25 10.89 -17.00
C GLN A 30 11.82 11.25 -15.59
N SER A 31 12.37 12.34 -15.04
CA SER A 31 12.08 12.79 -13.67
C SER A 31 10.58 13.03 -13.44
N SER A 32 9.86 13.42 -14.49
CA SER A 32 8.42 13.64 -14.49
C SER A 32 7.57 12.42 -14.16
N GLU A 33 8.13 11.22 -14.27
CA GLU A 33 7.41 9.97 -14.00
C GLU A 33 7.17 9.75 -12.50
N VAL A 34 7.90 10.46 -11.62
CA VAL A 34 7.77 10.35 -10.17
C VAL A 34 7.78 11.75 -9.56
N GLU A 35 6.62 12.20 -9.06
CA GLU A 35 6.40 13.58 -8.59
C GLU A 35 7.53 14.11 -7.69
N TYR A 36 7.85 13.39 -6.60
CA TYR A 36 8.87 13.83 -5.64
C TYR A 36 10.31 13.78 -6.16
N LEU A 37 10.55 13.11 -7.30
CA LEU A 37 11.87 13.04 -7.95
C LEU A 37 11.99 14.01 -9.13
N ASP A 38 10.93 14.77 -9.42
CA ASP A 38 10.94 15.65 -10.56
C ASP A 38 11.87 16.85 -10.33
N VAL A 39 12.71 17.16 -11.31
CA VAL A 39 13.68 18.27 -11.22
C VAL A 39 13.07 19.62 -11.61
N ASP A 40 11.84 19.62 -12.17
CA ASP A 40 11.11 20.85 -12.43
C ASP A 40 10.49 21.41 -11.13
N CYS A 41 11.05 22.51 -10.64
CA CYS A 41 10.57 23.18 -9.42
C CYS A 41 9.16 23.78 -9.55
N ASN A 42 8.53 23.80 -10.73
CA ASN A 42 7.11 24.17 -10.82
C ASN A 42 6.19 23.01 -10.42
N ARG A 43 6.65 21.75 -10.60
CA ARG A 43 5.92 20.54 -10.23
C ARG A 43 6.37 19.96 -8.89
N ASN A 44 7.66 20.09 -8.58
CA ASN A 44 8.27 19.66 -7.34
C ASN A 44 8.99 20.85 -6.67
N PRO A 45 8.24 21.83 -6.12
CA PRO A 45 8.81 23.10 -5.69
C PRO A 45 9.84 22.99 -4.56
N VAL A 46 9.84 21.88 -3.82
CA VAL A 46 10.68 21.74 -2.65
C VAL A 46 11.80 20.71 -2.83
N PHE A 47 11.55 19.58 -3.50
CA PHE A 47 12.57 18.54 -3.67
C PHE A 47 13.33 18.61 -5.00
N CYS A 48 12.97 19.52 -5.93
CA CYS A 48 13.59 19.61 -7.26
C CYS A 48 15.13 19.80 -7.26
N LYS A 49 15.70 20.32 -6.16
CA LYS A 49 17.15 20.54 -6.00
C LYS A 49 17.83 19.50 -5.11
N GLY A 50 17.07 18.55 -4.57
CA GLY A 50 17.59 17.47 -3.74
C GLY A 50 18.28 16.39 -4.58
N ALA A 51 18.95 15.47 -3.90
CA ALA A 51 19.41 14.24 -4.52
C ALA A 51 18.20 13.32 -4.77
N ALA A 52 17.91 13.01 -6.04
CA ALA A 52 16.85 12.10 -6.42
C ALA A 52 17.39 10.68 -6.63
N VAL A 53 16.78 9.69 -5.97
CA VAL A 53 17.14 8.27 -6.10
C VAL A 53 15.89 7.48 -6.41
N PHE A 54 15.93 6.70 -7.50
CA PHE A 54 14.88 5.75 -7.85
C PHE A 54 15.41 4.32 -7.68
N ILE A 55 14.77 3.55 -6.79
CA ILE A 55 15.10 2.13 -6.57
C ILE A 55 14.11 1.28 -7.37
N GLY A 56 14.59 0.66 -8.45
CA GLY A 56 13.75 -0.17 -9.31
C GLY A 56 13.21 -1.41 -8.60
N TYR A 57 11.94 -1.75 -8.87
CA TYR A 57 11.27 -2.88 -8.25
C TYR A 57 11.19 -4.10 -9.19
N CYS A 58 12.15 -5.01 -9.05
CA CYS A 58 12.25 -6.24 -9.85
C CYS A 58 11.99 -7.54 -9.05
N THR A 59 11.72 -7.45 -7.75
CA THR A 59 11.80 -8.60 -6.84
C THR A 59 10.46 -9.30 -6.57
N GLY A 60 9.32 -8.63 -6.82
CA GLY A 60 8.00 -9.25 -6.70
C GLY A 60 7.56 -9.55 -5.25
N ASP A 61 8.27 -9.00 -4.27
CA ASP A 61 8.12 -9.24 -2.83
C ASP A 61 7.81 -7.95 -2.03
N THR A 62 7.34 -6.91 -2.71
CA THR A 62 7.00 -5.61 -2.10
C THR A 62 8.17 -4.93 -1.36
N HIS A 63 9.41 -5.16 -1.79
CA HIS A 63 10.65 -4.66 -1.16
C HIS A 63 10.92 -5.23 0.25
N ARG A 64 10.42 -6.43 0.53
CA ARG A 64 10.47 -7.04 1.87
C ARG A 64 11.17 -8.38 1.93
N GLY A 65 11.47 -9.00 0.78
CA GLY A 65 12.08 -10.32 0.78
C GLY A 65 13.57 -10.32 1.12
N THR A 66 14.03 -11.44 1.67
CA THR A 66 15.43 -11.71 2.00
C THR A 66 15.95 -13.04 1.46
N VAL A 67 15.31 -13.60 0.43
CA VAL A 67 15.71 -14.87 -0.20
C VAL A 67 16.93 -14.64 -1.10
N THR A 68 18.11 -15.02 -0.60
CA THR A 68 19.39 -14.96 -1.32
C THR A 68 19.78 -16.27 -1.99
N GLU A 69 19.21 -17.39 -1.55
CA GLU A 69 19.47 -18.72 -2.10
C GLU A 69 18.15 -19.29 -2.64
N PRO A 70 17.90 -19.15 -3.95
CA PRO A 70 16.69 -19.69 -4.55
C PRO A 70 16.60 -21.20 -4.37
N SER A 71 15.38 -21.69 -4.15
CA SER A 71 15.11 -23.11 -3.91
C SER A 71 13.90 -23.57 -4.71
N GLU A 72 13.59 -24.86 -4.67
CA GLU A 72 12.33 -25.36 -5.25
C GLU A 72 11.10 -24.65 -4.64
N TYR A 73 11.19 -24.23 -3.38
CA TYR A 73 10.16 -23.50 -2.65
C TYR A 73 9.89 -22.11 -3.24
N SER A 74 10.95 -21.41 -3.68
CA SER A 74 10.85 -20.12 -4.38
C SER A 74 10.79 -20.28 -5.90
N TRP A 75 10.63 -21.52 -6.41
CA TRP A 75 10.67 -21.87 -7.82
C TRP A 75 11.95 -21.46 -8.56
N GLY A 76 13.06 -21.33 -7.82
CA GLY A 76 14.32 -20.83 -8.36
C GLY A 76 14.38 -19.31 -8.51
N TYR A 77 13.44 -18.56 -7.93
CA TYR A 77 13.46 -17.10 -7.91
C TYR A 77 14.11 -16.53 -6.65
N TYR A 78 14.72 -15.35 -6.83
CA TYR A 78 15.13 -14.45 -5.77
C TYR A 78 13.94 -13.58 -5.36
N PHE A 79 13.80 -13.38 -4.05
CA PHE A 79 12.89 -12.43 -3.44
C PHE A 79 13.72 -11.65 -2.41
N ASP A 80 14.53 -10.71 -2.89
CA ASP A 80 15.58 -10.03 -2.14
C ASP A 80 15.38 -8.51 -2.09
N GLY A 81 14.13 -8.05 -2.17
CA GLY A 81 13.78 -6.63 -2.28
C GLY A 81 14.28 -5.77 -1.12
N HIS A 82 14.29 -6.31 0.11
CA HIS A 82 14.86 -5.62 1.26
C HIS A 82 16.40 -5.53 1.13
N LEU A 83 17.04 -6.59 0.64
CA LEU A 83 18.49 -6.64 0.48
C LEU A 83 18.97 -5.71 -0.64
N ASN A 84 18.20 -5.62 -1.74
CA ASN A 84 18.41 -4.65 -2.81
C ASN A 84 18.29 -3.21 -2.29
N PHE A 85 17.30 -2.93 -1.43
CA PHE A 85 17.20 -1.63 -0.76
C PHE A 85 18.46 -1.35 0.08
N LYS A 86 18.86 -2.30 0.94
CA LYS A 86 20.03 -2.13 1.81
C LYS A 86 21.31 -1.83 1.04
N ILE A 87 21.63 -2.63 0.03
CA ILE A 87 22.88 -2.49 -0.70
C ILE A 87 22.93 -1.17 -1.49
N VAL A 88 21.80 -0.71 -2.02
CA VAL A 88 21.71 0.60 -2.68
C VAL A 88 21.96 1.73 -1.68
N ILE A 89 21.33 1.70 -0.51
CA ILE A 89 21.54 2.71 0.53
C ILE A 89 22.99 2.70 1.02
N GLU A 90 23.57 1.53 1.27
CA GLU A 90 24.98 1.40 1.68
C GLU A 90 25.92 2.00 0.62
N GLN A 91 25.69 1.73 -0.67
CA GLN A 91 26.47 2.35 -1.74
C GLN A 91 26.31 3.88 -1.79
N LEU A 92 25.11 4.40 -1.53
CA LEU A 92 24.86 5.83 -1.50
C LEU A 92 25.54 6.52 -0.33
N ILE A 93 25.57 5.87 0.84
CA ILE A 93 26.29 6.33 2.03
C ILE A 93 27.78 6.39 1.73
N ASP A 94 28.35 5.29 1.24
CA ASP A 94 29.80 5.14 1.09
C ASP A 94 30.37 5.96 -0.07
N ASN A 95 29.61 6.11 -1.17
CA ASN A 95 30.16 6.61 -2.44
C ASN A 95 29.44 7.84 -3.01
N HIS A 96 28.24 8.17 -2.54
CA HIS A 96 27.42 9.23 -3.14
C HIS A 96 26.97 10.33 -2.16
N GLY A 97 27.58 10.38 -0.98
CA GLY A 97 27.42 11.49 -0.04
C GLY A 97 26.14 11.48 0.79
N LEU A 98 25.34 10.40 0.75
CA LEU A 98 24.13 10.26 1.56
C LEU A 98 24.44 10.33 3.06
N ALA A 99 25.66 9.96 3.47
CA ALA A 99 26.15 10.11 4.85
C ALA A 99 26.07 11.55 5.40
N ASN A 100 26.05 12.56 4.52
CA ASN A 100 26.01 13.98 4.87
C ASN A 100 24.62 14.61 4.70
N ALA A 101 23.57 13.82 4.48
CA ALA A 101 22.22 14.34 4.29
C ALA A 101 21.61 14.79 5.63
N ASP A 102 21.00 15.98 5.64
CA ASP A 102 20.27 16.49 6.81
C ASP A 102 18.82 15.96 6.86
N HIS A 103 18.21 15.79 5.70
CA HIS A 103 16.81 15.38 5.54
C HIS A 103 16.67 14.30 4.48
N ILE A 104 15.91 13.24 4.79
CA ILE A 104 15.69 12.12 3.88
C ILE A 104 14.21 11.77 3.88
N LEU A 105 13.58 11.86 2.71
CA LEU A 105 12.24 11.37 2.47
C LEU A 105 12.32 10.01 1.77
N LEU A 106 11.95 8.94 2.48
CA LEU A 106 11.72 7.63 1.86
C LEU A 106 10.27 7.57 1.37
N THR A 107 10.06 7.51 0.06
CA THR A 107 8.70 7.47 -0.51
C THR A 107 8.52 6.30 -1.47
N GLY A 108 7.28 5.84 -1.60
CA GLY A 108 6.92 4.80 -2.54
C GLY A 108 5.42 4.70 -2.75
N ASP A 109 5.06 4.23 -3.95
CA ASP A 109 3.68 3.99 -4.35
C ASP A 109 3.36 2.48 -4.41
N SER A 110 2.16 2.11 -3.94
CA SER A 110 1.61 0.77 -3.98
C SER A 110 2.52 -0.22 -3.25
N ALA A 111 3.01 -1.27 -3.91
CA ALA A 111 4.03 -2.17 -3.36
C ALA A 111 5.30 -1.44 -2.85
N GLY A 112 5.63 -0.28 -3.43
CA GLY A 112 6.73 0.56 -2.95
C GLY A 112 6.39 1.32 -1.67
N GLY A 113 5.12 1.71 -1.48
CA GLY A 113 4.65 2.31 -0.23
C GLY A 113 4.65 1.31 0.93
N ILE A 114 4.30 0.05 0.64
CA ILE A 114 4.51 -1.07 1.59
C ILE A 114 6.00 -1.16 1.95
N GLY A 115 6.87 -1.19 0.93
CA GLY A 115 8.32 -1.18 1.12
C GLY A 115 8.81 -0.03 2.00
N ALA A 116 8.31 1.19 1.80
CA ALA A 116 8.69 2.37 2.58
C ALA A 116 8.41 2.17 4.08
N TYR A 117 7.23 1.66 4.45
CA TYR A 117 6.91 1.39 5.86
C TYR A 117 7.88 0.41 6.53
N PHE A 118 8.21 -0.69 5.86
CA PHE A 118 9.00 -1.77 6.46
C PHE A 118 10.52 -1.55 6.34
N ASN A 119 10.98 -0.57 5.56
CA ASN A 119 12.40 -0.26 5.40
C ASN A 119 12.84 1.02 6.12
N VAL A 120 11.91 1.90 6.53
CA VAL A 120 12.25 3.24 7.05
C VAL A 120 13.05 3.19 8.35
N ASP A 121 12.73 2.31 9.29
CA ASP A 121 13.44 2.22 10.57
C ASP A 121 14.87 1.73 10.38
N TRP A 122 15.08 0.77 9.46
CA TRP A 122 16.43 0.36 9.10
C TRP A 122 17.20 1.54 8.48
N LEU A 123 16.60 2.29 7.55
CA LEU A 123 17.23 3.47 6.94
C LEU A 123 17.60 4.52 8.00
N ALA A 124 16.68 4.85 8.90
CA ALA A 124 16.91 5.78 10.00
C ALA A 124 18.07 5.33 10.89
N SER A 125 18.19 4.03 11.17
CA SER A 125 19.30 3.48 11.97
C SER A 125 20.68 3.65 11.30
N ARG A 126 20.73 3.76 9.96
CA ARG A 126 21.97 3.98 9.22
C ARG A 126 22.40 5.44 9.21
N LEU A 127 21.46 6.36 9.39
CA LEU A 127 21.67 7.80 9.25
C LEU A 127 21.14 8.54 10.49
N PRO A 128 21.67 8.24 11.69
CA PRO A 128 21.13 8.75 12.95
C PRO A 128 21.27 10.27 13.14
N GLN A 129 22.03 10.94 12.28
CA GLN A 129 22.17 12.41 12.27
C GLN A 129 21.17 13.09 11.31
N ALA A 130 20.53 12.33 10.43
CA ALA A 130 19.56 12.84 9.46
C ALA A 130 18.14 12.74 10.02
N SER A 131 17.28 13.69 9.64
CA SER A 131 15.83 13.55 9.78
C SER A 131 15.30 12.62 8.69
N VAL A 132 15.18 11.32 9.02
CA VAL A 132 14.56 10.32 8.14
C VAL A 132 13.07 10.22 8.42
N LYS A 133 12.26 10.43 7.38
CA LYS A 133 10.80 10.30 7.42
C LYS A 133 10.33 9.51 6.20
N ALA A 134 9.17 8.85 6.28
CA ALA A 134 8.60 8.15 5.13
C ALA A 134 7.21 8.64 4.75
N VAL A 135 6.95 8.70 3.44
CA VAL A 135 5.63 8.90 2.85
C VAL A 135 5.25 7.61 2.14
N SER A 136 4.07 7.08 2.44
CA SER A 136 3.57 5.89 1.76
C SER A 136 2.32 6.24 0.97
N ILE A 137 2.35 6.00 -0.34
CA ILE A 137 1.22 6.24 -1.24
C ILE A 137 0.62 4.88 -1.59
N ALA A 138 -0.69 4.74 -1.40
CA ALA A 138 -1.41 3.51 -1.68
C ALA A 138 -0.79 2.25 -1.02
N GLY A 139 -0.05 2.41 0.08
CA GLY A 139 0.72 1.33 0.74
C GLY A 139 0.08 0.75 1.99
N TRP A 140 -1.07 1.27 2.45
CA TRP A 140 -1.83 0.72 3.59
C TRP A 140 -2.55 -0.58 3.22
N TYR A 141 -1.79 -1.67 3.11
CA TYR A 141 -2.33 -2.97 2.75
C TYR A 141 -2.77 -3.76 3.98
N TYR A 142 -3.81 -4.58 3.75
CA TYR A 142 -4.38 -5.49 4.74
C TYR A 142 -4.92 -4.73 5.97
N PRO A 143 -5.93 -3.85 5.82
CA PRO A 143 -6.64 -3.32 6.98
C PRO A 143 -7.18 -4.47 7.84
N GLY A 144 -7.38 -4.23 9.13
CA GLY A 144 -8.01 -5.22 10.00
C GLY A 144 -9.47 -5.45 9.59
N ALA A 145 -9.93 -6.69 9.65
CA ALA A 145 -11.34 -7.02 9.48
C ALA A 145 -12.20 -6.30 10.52
N LEU A 146 -13.43 -5.94 10.13
CA LEU A 146 -14.43 -5.46 11.07
C LEU A 146 -14.77 -6.57 12.06
N ALA A 147 -15.09 -6.21 13.31
CA ALA A 147 -15.49 -7.19 14.34
C ALA A 147 -16.73 -8.02 13.94
N SER A 148 -17.57 -7.48 13.05
CA SER A 148 -18.73 -8.16 12.47
C SER A 148 -18.37 -9.16 11.37
N ASP A 149 -17.11 -9.23 10.93
CA ASP A 149 -16.62 -10.07 9.84
C ASP A 149 -15.66 -11.15 10.36
N LEU A 150 -14.36 -10.88 10.41
CA LEU A 150 -13.31 -11.79 10.88
C LEU A 150 -12.58 -11.18 12.10
N PRO A 151 -11.82 -11.98 12.87
CA PRO A 151 -10.94 -11.41 13.91
C PRO A 151 -9.99 -10.36 13.31
N PRO A 152 -9.76 -9.20 13.98
CA PRO A 152 -9.02 -8.06 13.39
C PRO A 152 -7.55 -8.33 12.99
N ILE A 153 -6.97 -9.45 13.43
CA ILE A 153 -5.66 -9.94 12.98
C ILE A 153 -5.67 -10.35 11.50
N TYR A 154 -6.84 -10.68 10.98
CA TYR A 154 -7.05 -11.01 9.57
C TYR A 154 -7.52 -9.78 8.81
N ARG A 155 -7.26 -9.79 7.51
CA ARG A 155 -7.88 -8.87 6.56
C ARG A 155 -9.38 -9.16 6.40
N PRO A 156 -10.19 -8.18 5.96
CA PRO A 156 -11.59 -8.41 5.64
C PRO A 156 -11.80 -9.59 4.70
N SER A 157 -13.00 -10.17 4.76
CA SER A 157 -13.43 -11.19 3.81
C SER A 157 -13.27 -10.69 2.37
N ASP A 158 -12.93 -11.60 1.46
CA ASP A 158 -12.90 -11.29 0.03
C ASP A 158 -14.32 -11.33 -0.56
N TYR A 159 -14.46 -10.81 -1.79
CA TYR A 159 -15.77 -10.71 -2.44
C TYR A 159 -16.45 -12.07 -2.62
N PRO A 160 -15.77 -13.14 -3.11
CA PRO A 160 -16.38 -14.46 -3.24
C PRO A 160 -16.98 -14.99 -1.94
N HIS A 161 -16.30 -14.85 -0.81
CA HIS A 161 -16.82 -15.30 0.48
C HIS A 161 -18.09 -14.55 0.87
N LEU A 162 -18.06 -13.21 0.79
CA LEU A 162 -19.19 -12.38 1.17
C LEU A 162 -20.41 -12.62 0.26
N ALA A 163 -20.18 -12.73 -1.06
CA ALA A 163 -21.22 -13.04 -2.04
C ALA A 163 -21.86 -14.42 -1.84
N ALA A 164 -21.12 -15.38 -1.28
CA ALA A 164 -21.63 -16.70 -0.91
C ALA A 164 -22.33 -16.72 0.48
N GLY A 165 -22.40 -15.59 1.19
CA GLY A 165 -22.93 -15.52 2.55
C GLY A 165 -22.01 -16.15 3.60
N THR A 166 -20.72 -16.26 3.29
CA THR A 166 -19.68 -16.82 4.17
C THR A 166 -18.66 -15.74 4.56
N ARG A 167 -17.71 -16.09 5.44
CA ARG A 167 -16.62 -15.20 5.86
C ARG A 167 -15.30 -15.93 5.69
N GLY A 168 -14.34 -15.26 5.08
CA GLY A 168 -13.08 -15.90 4.71
C GLY A 168 -12.32 -15.11 3.66
N ASN A 169 -11.07 -15.50 3.51
CA ASN A 169 -10.17 -15.05 2.47
C ASN A 169 -9.01 -16.04 2.37
N ASN A 170 -8.23 -15.97 1.29
CA ASN A 170 -7.15 -16.94 1.03
C ASN A 170 -6.25 -17.29 2.23
N LEU A 171 -5.88 -16.30 3.07
CA LEU A 171 -5.00 -16.47 4.21
C LEU A 171 -5.76 -17.11 5.37
N TYR A 172 -6.97 -16.62 5.65
CA TYR A 172 -7.83 -17.18 6.67
C TYR A 172 -8.13 -18.66 6.38
N ASP A 173 -8.55 -18.97 5.15
CA ASP A 173 -8.91 -20.33 4.76
C ASP A 173 -7.70 -21.26 4.78
N MET A 174 -6.53 -20.78 4.34
CA MET A 174 -5.28 -21.50 4.45
C MET A 174 -4.98 -21.85 5.92
N ILE A 175 -5.07 -20.87 6.82
CA ILE A 175 -4.81 -21.10 8.26
C ILE A 175 -5.82 -22.09 8.85
N GLN A 176 -7.10 -21.99 8.50
CA GLN A 176 -8.11 -22.93 8.98
C GLN A 176 -7.90 -24.36 8.46
N ALA A 177 -7.27 -24.52 7.31
CA ALA A 177 -6.97 -25.82 6.71
C ALA A 177 -5.65 -26.45 7.21
N LEU A 178 -4.80 -25.68 7.89
CA LEU A 178 -3.52 -26.14 8.43
C LEU A 178 -3.71 -26.83 9.80
N ASP A 179 -2.82 -27.78 10.11
CA ASP A 179 -2.77 -28.37 11.46
C ASP A 179 -2.50 -27.29 12.52
N PRO A 180 -3.14 -27.36 13.71
CA PRO A 180 -2.90 -26.41 14.79
C PRO A 180 -1.40 -26.29 15.11
N GLY A 181 -0.83 -25.10 14.89
CA GLY A 181 0.59 -24.83 15.10
C GLY A 181 1.42 -24.61 13.84
N VAL A 182 0.85 -24.86 12.65
CA VAL A 182 1.51 -24.57 11.37
C VAL A 182 1.15 -23.16 10.91
N VAL A 183 2.17 -22.39 10.52
CA VAL A 183 2.03 -20.98 10.14
C VAL A 183 2.00 -20.84 8.63
N PRO A 184 1.25 -19.88 8.06
CA PRO A 184 1.27 -19.60 6.64
C PRO A 184 2.67 -19.36 6.09
N PHE A 185 2.78 -19.74 4.83
CA PHE A 185 3.97 -19.77 3.99
C PHE A 185 4.69 -18.41 3.91
N ASP A 186 5.95 -18.32 4.37
CA ASP A 186 6.82 -17.14 4.20
C ASP A 186 7.62 -17.25 2.89
N LEU A 187 6.94 -17.06 1.75
CA LEU A 187 7.57 -17.15 0.42
C LEU A 187 8.82 -16.26 0.30
N TRP A 188 8.77 -15.09 0.92
CA TRP A 188 9.78 -14.04 0.77
C TRP A 188 10.82 -14.06 1.89
N GLN A 189 10.70 -14.98 2.87
CA GLN A 189 11.53 -15.01 4.08
C GLN A 189 11.58 -13.68 4.82
N MET A 190 10.48 -12.91 4.81
CA MET A 190 10.48 -11.53 5.31
C MET A 190 10.33 -11.43 6.83
N LYS A 191 10.04 -12.52 7.56
CA LYS A 191 9.86 -12.47 9.02
C LYS A 191 10.97 -11.69 9.76
N PRO A 192 12.28 -11.84 9.44
CA PRO A 192 13.36 -11.13 10.14
C PRO A 192 13.35 -9.60 9.97
N ILE A 193 12.65 -9.07 8.96
CA ILE A 193 12.61 -7.63 8.69
C ILE A 193 11.38 -6.94 9.28
N LEU A 194 10.40 -7.71 9.77
CA LEU A 194 9.22 -7.17 10.42
C LEU A 194 9.62 -6.53 11.77
N PRO A 195 8.84 -5.56 12.29
CA PRO A 195 9.13 -4.97 13.59
C PRO A 195 9.21 -6.04 14.67
N GLN A 196 10.33 -6.10 15.40
CA GLN A 196 10.59 -7.18 16.35
C GLN A 196 9.64 -7.12 17.54
N ASP A 197 9.28 -5.93 18.00
CA ASP A 197 8.28 -5.74 19.06
C ASP A 197 6.88 -6.17 18.61
N CYS A 198 6.56 -6.08 17.31
CA CYS A 198 5.35 -6.68 16.76
C CYS A 198 5.40 -8.20 16.89
N LEU A 199 6.50 -8.81 16.46
CA LEU A 199 6.65 -10.26 16.53
C LEU A 199 6.58 -10.78 17.98
N ALA A 200 7.02 -10.00 18.95
CA ALA A 200 6.96 -10.35 20.37
C ALA A 200 5.53 -10.33 20.94
N ASP A 201 4.64 -9.51 20.38
CA ASP A 201 3.24 -9.39 20.83
C ASP A 201 2.33 -10.50 20.29
N TYR A 202 2.80 -11.30 19.34
CA TYR A 202 2.06 -12.44 18.78
C TYR A 202 2.79 -13.75 19.06
N PRO A 203 2.05 -14.86 19.28
CA PRO A 203 2.68 -16.17 19.28
C PRO A 203 3.30 -16.46 17.92
N ASP A 204 4.30 -17.34 17.88
CA ASP A 204 4.97 -17.73 16.63
C ASP A 204 4.00 -18.23 15.55
N THR A 205 2.84 -18.75 15.92
CA THR A 205 1.81 -19.21 14.98
C THR A 205 1.02 -18.08 14.32
N GLN A 206 1.20 -16.84 14.78
CA GLN A 206 0.48 -15.65 14.36
C GLN A 206 1.40 -14.52 13.91
N TRP A 207 2.69 -14.79 13.68
CA TRP A 207 3.66 -13.78 13.23
C TRP A 207 3.22 -13.04 11.96
N PHE A 208 2.40 -13.69 11.11
CA PHE A 208 1.83 -13.10 9.90
C PHE A 208 0.99 -11.84 10.17
N ALA A 209 0.52 -11.63 11.40
CA ALA A 209 -0.14 -10.38 11.80
C ALA A 209 0.74 -9.17 11.50
N CYS A 210 2.04 -9.28 11.77
CA CYS A 210 3.02 -8.22 11.56
C CYS A 210 3.34 -7.95 10.09
N HIS A 211 2.80 -8.74 9.17
CA HIS A 211 2.83 -8.45 7.74
C HIS A 211 1.81 -7.36 7.34
N SER A 212 0.75 -7.19 8.15
CA SER A 212 -0.28 -6.17 7.98
C SER A 212 0.09 -4.89 8.72
N LEU A 213 -0.19 -3.74 8.11
CA LEU A 213 -0.02 -2.45 8.80
C LEU A 213 -1.04 -2.22 9.90
N ASN A 214 -2.17 -2.93 9.90
CA ASN A 214 -3.10 -2.90 11.01
C ASN A 214 -2.45 -3.29 12.35
N SER A 215 -1.49 -4.22 12.30
CA SER A 215 -0.71 -4.64 13.48
C SER A 215 0.66 -3.97 13.53
N ALA A 216 1.37 -3.90 12.40
CA ALA A 216 2.77 -3.46 12.39
C ALA A 216 2.96 -1.95 12.60
N TYR A 217 1.99 -1.13 12.20
CA TYR A 217 2.12 0.34 12.18
C TYR A 217 2.56 0.92 13.53
N LYS A 218 1.99 0.42 14.64
CA LYS A 218 2.29 0.92 15.98
C LYS A 218 3.73 0.69 16.46
N TYR A 219 4.49 -0.16 15.76
CA TYR A 219 5.88 -0.48 16.08
C TYR A 219 6.88 0.17 15.12
N ILE A 220 6.43 0.97 14.16
CA ILE A 220 7.33 1.71 13.29
C ILE A 220 7.76 2.98 14.03
N GLN A 221 9.05 3.17 14.25
CA GLN A 221 9.61 4.25 15.05
C GLN A 221 9.72 5.57 14.28
N SER A 222 10.01 5.48 12.99
CA SER A 222 10.19 6.65 12.14
C SER A 222 8.84 7.36 11.90
N PRO A 223 8.85 8.70 11.73
CA PRO A 223 7.64 9.43 11.34
C PRO A 223 7.14 9.00 9.96
N LEU A 224 5.83 8.80 9.87
CA LEU A 224 5.13 8.32 8.69
C LEU A 224 4.07 9.32 8.26
N PHE A 225 3.94 9.52 6.94
CA PHE A 225 2.78 10.16 6.35
C PHE A 225 2.09 9.17 5.41
N THR A 226 0.84 8.84 5.71
CA THR A 226 0.07 7.82 4.99
C THR A 226 -0.88 8.48 4.01
N ILE A 227 -0.68 8.28 2.71
CA ILE A 227 -1.63 8.67 1.67
C ILE A 227 -2.31 7.41 1.18
N HIS A 228 -3.59 7.23 1.51
CA HIS A 228 -4.31 6.01 1.15
C HIS A 228 -5.79 6.25 0.95
N HIS A 229 -6.33 5.80 -0.19
CA HIS A 229 -7.76 5.87 -0.42
C HIS A 229 -8.51 4.88 0.44
N GLN A 230 -9.66 5.30 0.99
CA GLN A 230 -10.50 4.42 1.80
C GLN A 230 -11.02 3.23 1.00
N TYR A 231 -11.17 3.40 -0.31
CA TYR A 231 -11.66 2.36 -1.21
C TYR A 231 -10.62 2.03 -2.28
N ASP A 232 -9.43 1.59 -1.86
CA ASP A 232 -8.35 1.24 -2.78
C ASP A 232 -8.82 0.21 -3.82
N LYS A 233 -8.88 0.65 -5.08
CA LYS A 233 -9.45 -0.13 -6.18
C LYS A 233 -8.66 -1.41 -6.46
N ASN A 234 -7.34 -1.39 -6.25
CA ASN A 234 -6.52 -2.58 -6.46
C ASN A 234 -6.81 -3.62 -5.37
N GLN A 235 -6.93 -3.21 -4.12
CA GLN A 235 -7.30 -4.13 -3.03
C GLN A 235 -8.69 -4.72 -3.24
N ILE A 236 -9.69 -3.89 -3.56
CA ILE A 236 -11.08 -4.33 -3.75
C ILE A 236 -11.23 -5.24 -4.97
N GLN A 237 -10.79 -4.81 -6.16
CA GLN A 237 -11.09 -5.53 -7.40
C GLN A 237 -10.03 -6.57 -7.79
N THR A 238 -8.75 -6.29 -7.55
CA THR A 238 -7.67 -7.17 -8.02
C THR A 238 -7.30 -8.19 -6.95
N GLN A 239 -7.13 -7.78 -5.69
CA GLN A 239 -6.69 -8.67 -4.61
C GLN A 239 -7.84 -9.45 -3.99
N ASN A 240 -9.02 -8.84 -3.88
CA ASN A 240 -10.19 -9.44 -3.25
C ASN A 240 -11.30 -9.81 -4.24
N LEU A 241 -10.98 -9.79 -5.55
CA LEU A 241 -11.79 -10.37 -6.61
C LEU A 241 -13.20 -9.78 -6.77
N ALA A 242 -13.43 -8.55 -6.28
CA ALA A 242 -14.68 -7.86 -6.56
C ALA A 242 -14.82 -7.60 -8.07
N PRO A 243 -16.00 -7.85 -8.67
CA PRO A 243 -16.21 -7.68 -10.10
C PRO A 243 -15.98 -6.23 -10.51
N LYS A 244 -15.40 -6.04 -11.70
CA LYS A 244 -15.18 -4.71 -12.28
C LYS A 244 -16.47 -4.07 -12.77
N VAL A 245 -17.37 -4.90 -13.29
CA VAL A 245 -18.66 -4.51 -13.86
C VAL A 245 -19.67 -5.55 -13.39
N PRO A 246 -20.72 -5.16 -12.66
CA PRO A 246 -21.74 -6.09 -12.23
C PRO A 246 -22.61 -6.54 -13.43
N VAL A 247 -22.96 -7.83 -13.47
CA VAL A 247 -23.73 -8.42 -14.59
C VAL A 247 -25.24 -8.40 -14.35
N ASN A 248 -25.70 -8.13 -13.12
CA ASN A 248 -27.10 -7.98 -12.76
C ASN A 248 -27.28 -7.12 -11.49
N GLU A 249 -28.52 -6.76 -11.16
CA GLU A 249 -28.81 -5.92 -9.98
C GLU A 249 -28.44 -6.59 -8.64
N THR A 250 -28.53 -7.91 -8.53
CA THR A 250 -28.11 -8.62 -7.31
C THR A 250 -26.60 -8.50 -7.08
N GLU A 251 -25.80 -8.72 -8.12
CA GLU A 251 -24.34 -8.56 -8.05
C GLU A 251 -23.94 -7.11 -7.80
N LYS A 252 -24.69 -6.15 -8.33
CA LYS A 252 -24.50 -4.72 -8.09
C LYS A 252 -24.73 -4.33 -6.63
N ILE A 253 -25.83 -4.79 -6.02
CA ILE A 253 -26.10 -4.57 -4.58
C ILE A 253 -24.99 -5.20 -3.73
N MET A 254 -24.59 -6.44 -4.05
CA MET A 254 -23.50 -7.13 -3.36
C MET A 254 -22.16 -6.40 -3.52
N LEU A 255 -21.87 -5.88 -4.71
CA LEU A 255 -20.66 -5.08 -4.96
C LEU A 255 -20.67 -3.79 -4.13
N ALA A 256 -21.79 -3.08 -4.05
CA ALA A 256 -21.92 -1.88 -3.23
C ALA A 256 -21.69 -2.19 -1.73
N GLN A 257 -22.32 -3.24 -1.21
CA GLN A 257 -22.11 -3.71 0.16
C GLN A 257 -20.66 -4.12 0.44
N TYR A 258 -20.01 -4.78 -0.52
CA TYR A 258 -18.61 -5.16 -0.40
C TYR A 258 -17.67 -3.95 -0.36
N ILE A 259 -17.89 -2.99 -1.27
CA ILE A 259 -17.11 -1.73 -1.33
C ILE A 259 -17.26 -0.98 -0.03
N GLU A 260 -18.48 -0.84 0.50
CA GLU A 260 -18.69 -0.20 1.79
C GLU A 260 -17.95 -0.93 2.91
N MET A 261 -18.14 -2.25 3.05
CA MET A 261 -17.51 -3.03 4.13
C MET A 261 -15.98 -2.87 4.11
N TYR A 262 -15.38 -2.91 2.93
CA TYR A 262 -13.95 -2.70 2.77
C TYR A 262 -13.52 -1.26 3.10
N GLY A 263 -14.31 -0.27 2.70
CA GLY A 263 -14.10 1.13 3.03
C GLY A 263 -14.17 1.41 4.53
N GLN A 264 -15.15 0.84 5.21
CA GLN A 264 -15.30 0.91 6.66
C GLN A 264 -14.10 0.29 7.38
N ALA A 265 -13.66 -0.91 6.95
CA ALA A 265 -12.48 -1.57 7.52
C ALA A 265 -11.21 -0.71 7.35
N THR A 266 -11.00 -0.17 6.15
CA THR A 266 -9.85 0.69 5.83
C THR A 266 -9.88 1.97 6.66
N ARG A 267 -11.04 2.63 6.75
CA ARG A 267 -11.19 3.85 7.56
C ARG A 267 -10.96 3.58 9.04
N ALA A 268 -11.52 2.51 9.60
CA ALA A 268 -11.30 2.13 10.99
C ALA A 268 -9.80 1.88 11.27
N SER A 269 -9.11 1.22 10.35
CA SER A 269 -7.68 0.97 10.43
C SER A 269 -6.86 2.27 10.33
N LEU A 270 -7.22 3.21 9.46
CA LEU A 270 -6.52 4.51 9.32
C LEU A 270 -6.84 5.49 10.45
N GLN A 271 -8.03 5.42 11.06
CA GLN A 271 -8.43 6.26 12.21
C GLN A 271 -7.46 6.07 13.39
N SER A 272 -6.84 4.91 13.46
CA SER A 272 -5.80 4.57 14.42
C SER A 272 -4.58 5.51 14.35
N ILE A 273 -4.28 6.09 13.18
CA ILE A 273 -3.26 7.13 12.94
C ILE A 273 -3.69 8.48 13.50
N ILE A 274 -4.98 8.77 13.60
CA ILE A 274 -5.47 10.01 14.21
C ILE A 274 -5.31 9.93 15.72
N ASN A 275 -5.66 8.77 16.28
CA ASN A 275 -5.68 8.48 17.72
C ASN A 275 -4.28 8.19 18.30
N GLN A 276 -3.21 8.78 17.74
CA GLN A 276 -1.79 8.40 17.96
C GLN A 276 -1.38 8.15 19.41
N ASN A 277 -1.97 8.87 20.36
CA ASN A 277 -1.71 8.73 21.79
C ASN A 277 -2.15 7.37 22.37
N GLU A 278 -2.94 6.59 21.64
CA GLU A 278 -3.44 5.27 22.06
C GLU A 278 -2.69 4.10 21.40
N MET A 279 -1.83 4.37 20.41
CA MET A 279 -1.35 3.31 19.51
C MET A 279 0.16 3.18 19.40
N SER A 280 0.93 4.25 19.14
CA SER A 280 2.39 4.09 18.97
C SER A 280 2.99 3.62 20.28
N VAL A 281 3.79 2.56 20.24
CA VAL A 281 4.53 2.11 21.43
C VAL A 281 5.77 2.96 21.69
N PHE A 282 6.13 3.83 20.74
CA PHE A 282 7.30 4.70 20.78
C PHE A 282 6.94 6.18 20.72
N ASP A 283 7.72 6.99 21.41
CA ASP A 283 7.72 8.44 21.25
C ASP A 283 8.40 8.79 19.91
N LYS A 284 7.58 9.07 18.89
CA LYS A 284 8.11 9.47 17.58
C LYS A 284 8.71 10.87 17.64
N PRO A 285 9.82 11.13 16.92
CA PRO A 285 10.45 12.45 16.89
C PRO A 285 9.56 13.52 16.21
N HIS A 286 8.57 13.09 15.43
CA HIS A 286 7.56 13.95 14.82
C HIS A 286 6.24 13.17 14.72
N PRO A 287 5.08 13.82 14.90
CA PRO A 287 3.78 13.18 14.72
C PRO A 287 3.62 12.59 13.30
N ASP A 288 2.91 11.46 13.19
CA ASP A 288 2.54 10.92 11.89
C ASP A 288 1.41 11.74 11.26
N GLY A 289 1.30 11.64 9.93
CA GLY A 289 0.21 12.21 9.15
C GLY A 289 -0.59 11.17 8.38
N VAL A 290 -1.79 11.55 7.98
CA VAL A 290 -2.67 10.74 7.13
C VAL A 290 -3.47 11.65 6.19
N PHE A 291 -3.60 11.22 4.94
CA PHE A 291 -4.50 11.78 3.94
C PHE A 291 -5.30 10.62 3.32
N ALA A 292 -6.57 10.50 3.72
CA ALA A 292 -7.41 9.38 3.34
C ALA A 292 -8.73 9.82 2.71
N ALA A 293 -8.71 10.00 1.39
CA ALA A 293 -9.89 10.39 0.62
C ALA A 293 -10.88 9.21 0.46
N SER A 294 -12.16 9.54 0.45
CA SER A 294 -13.30 8.68 0.13
C SER A 294 -13.39 8.48 -1.38
N CYS A 295 -12.42 7.74 -1.92
CA CYS A 295 -12.16 7.65 -3.34
C CYS A 295 -11.94 6.20 -3.79
N PHE A 296 -12.54 5.80 -4.92
CA PHE A 296 -12.40 4.46 -5.51
C PHE A 296 -11.29 4.41 -6.56
N MET A 297 -10.06 4.63 -6.12
CA MET A 297 -8.88 4.64 -6.98
C MET A 297 -7.73 3.86 -6.34
N HIS A 298 -6.78 3.44 -7.16
CA HIS A 298 -5.47 3.00 -6.70
C HIS A 298 -4.45 4.08 -7.06
N GLU A 299 -3.39 4.23 -6.25
CA GLU A 299 -2.50 5.40 -6.28
C GLU A 299 -3.25 6.69 -5.89
N THR A 300 -2.58 7.83 -5.77
CA THR A 300 -3.26 9.10 -5.40
C THR A 300 -2.80 10.26 -6.28
N SER A 301 -3.74 10.74 -7.10
CA SER A 301 -3.54 11.95 -7.91
C SER A 301 -3.54 13.20 -7.03
N VAL A 302 -2.67 14.16 -7.35
CA VAL A 302 -2.67 15.50 -6.72
C VAL A 302 -3.97 16.29 -6.95
N SER A 303 -4.82 15.85 -7.89
CA SER A 303 -6.15 16.41 -8.12
C SER A 303 -7.19 15.99 -7.08
N VAL A 304 -6.92 14.95 -6.29
CA VAL A 304 -7.81 14.55 -5.19
C VAL A 304 -7.60 15.52 -4.04
N VAL A 305 -8.69 16.13 -3.57
CA VAL A 305 -8.67 17.11 -2.49
C VAL A 305 -9.59 16.68 -1.35
N ILE A 306 -9.20 17.02 -0.12
CA ILE A 306 -10.02 16.92 1.08
C ILE A 306 -10.02 18.32 1.71
N GLU A 307 -11.20 18.88 1.98
CA GLU A 307 -11.34 20.24 2.52
C GLU A 307 -10.61 21.32 1.69
N GLY A 308 -10.58 21.13 0.36
CA GLY A 308 -9.90 22.03 -0.56
C GLY A 308 -8.37 21.90 -0.60
N GLN A 309 -7.78 20.95 0.14
CA GLN A 309 -6.34 20.70 0.18
C GLN A 309 -5.97 19.42 -0.58
N SER A 310 -4.93 19.50 -1.40
CA SER A 310 -4.26 18.31 -1.93
C SER A 310 -3.19 17.83 -0.95
N TYR A 311 -2.77 16.57 -1.05
CA TYR A 311 -1.80 15.99 -0.11
C TYR A 311 -0.39 16.58 -0.25
N SER A 312 0.02 17.04 -1.45
CA SER A 312 1.42 17.38 -1.73
C SER A 312 1.94 18.56 -0.90
N PRO A 313 1.22 19.71 -0.79
CA PRO A 313 1.60 20.79 0.12
C PRO A 313 1.62 20.37 1.59
N ILE A 314 0.67 19.53 2.02
CA ILE A 314 0.58 19.03 3.40
C ILE A 314 1.80 18.18 3.73
N VAL A 315 2.21 17.26 2.84
CA VAL A 315 3.40 16.41 3.02
C VAL A 315 4.66 17.26 3.14
N ILE A 316 4.80 18.30 2.31
CA ILE A 316 5.93 19.21 2.36
C ILE A 316 5.98 19.93 3.71
N ASP A 317 4.85 20.49 4.16
CA ASP A 317 4.75 21.17 5.45
C ASP A 317 5.06 20.22 6.62
N TRP A 318 4.51 19.01 6.60
CA TRP A 318 4.80 17.95 7.59
C TRP A 318 6.26 17.49 7.58
N PHE A 319 6.86 17.37 6.40
CA PHE A 319 8.24 16.89 6.27
C PHE A 319 9.22 17.90 6.85
N PHE A 320 9.09 19.18 6.49
CA PHE A 320 9.95 20.27 6.95
C PHE A 320 9.52 20.90 8.27
N GLN A 321 8.31 20.60 8.75
CA GLN A 321 7.74 21.12 9.99
C GLN A 321 7.58 22.66 9.95
N ASN A 322 7.09 23.19 8.83
CA ASN A 322 6.94 24.64 8.67
C ASN A 322 5.80 25.20 9.55
N GLY A 323 4.80 24.38 9.87
CA GLY A 323 3.68 24.72 10.76
C GLY A 323 2.53 25.46 10.09
N GLU A 324 2.52 25.56 8.76
CA GLU A 324 1.50 26.31 8.00
C GLU A 324 0.23 25.48 7.76
N LEU A 325 0.36 24.15 7.70
CA LEU A 325 -0.72 23.22 7.38
C LEU A 325 -0.90 22.14 8.46
N ASP A 326 -0.44 22.36 9.69
CA ASP A 326 -0.53 21.41 10.81
C ASP A 326 -1.95 20.84 11.01
N GLN A 327 -2.97 21.69 10.87
CA GLN A 327 -4.39 21.29 10.98
C GLN A 327 -4.83 20.26 9.91
N TYR A 328 -4.08 20.17 8.80
CA TYR A 328 -4.36 19.29 7.67
C TYR A 328 -3.43 18.06 7.62
N HIS A 329 -2.48 17.89 8.55
CA HIS A 329 -1.61 16.69 8.56
C HIS A 329 -2.39 15.39 8.77
N LYS A 330 -3.63 15.48 9.24
CA LYS A 330 -4.47 14.36 9.66
C LYS A 330 -5.88 14.49 9.07
N LEU A 331 -6.01 14.15 7.79
CA LEU A 331 -7.26 14.21 7.03
C LEU A 331 -7.76 12.81 6.70
N ILE A 332 -8.97 12.48 7.16
CA ILE A 332 -9.75 11.33 6.73
C ILE A 332 -11.11 11.87 6.27
N GLU A 333 -11.38 11.77 4.98
CA GLU A 333 -12.60 12.33 4.39
C GLU A 333 -13.85 11.62 4.93
N SER A 334 -14.83 12.40 5.38
CA SER A 334 -16.11 11.91 5.87
C SER A 334 -17.21 12.22 4.85
N CYS A 335 -17.98 11.22 4.46
CA CYS A 335 -19.14 11.43 3.58
C CYS A 335 -20.40 11.70 4.39
N PRO A 336 -21.32 12.52 3.87
CA PRO A 336 -22.70 12.57 4.35
C PRO A 336 -23.35 11.18 4.25
N GLN A 337 -24.18 10.82 5.22
CA GLN A 337 -25.07 9.66 5.09
C GLN A 337 -26.27 10.07 4.22
N GLU A 338 -26.44 9.42 3.07
CA GLU A 338 -27.65 9.56 2.26
C GLU A 338 -28.53 8.31 2.49
N ASP A 339 -29.67 8.47 3.17
CA ASP A 339 -30.69 7.42 3.40
C ASP A 339 -31.18 6.84 2.06
N SER A 340 -31.41 5.53 1.85
CA SER A 340 -32.37 4.65 2.55
C SER A 340 -31.87 3.21 2.75
N GLU A 341 -30.62 2.92 2.39
CA GLU A 341 -29.95 1.61 2.59
C GLU A 341 -28.74 1.68 3.55
N ASN A 342 -28.46 2.87 4.14
CA ASN A 342 -27.33 3.13 5.05
C ASN A 342 -25.93 2.84 4.48
N LEU A 343 -25.76 2.64 3.17
CA LEU A 343 -24.45 2.35 2.58
C LEU A 343 -23.62 3.63 2.44
N GLN A 344 -22.41 3.65 3.02
CA GLN A 344 -21.44 4.71 2.77
C GLN A 344 -20.49 4.33 1.62
N LEU A 345 -20.72 4.92 0.45
CA LEU A 345 -19.91 4.75 -0.75
C LEU A 345 -18.89 5.89 -0.94
N PRO A 346 -17.92 5.74 -1.87
CA PRO A 346 -17.01 6.82 -2.25
C PRO A 346 -17.77 8.11 -2.58
N CYS A 347 -17.30 9.24 -2.04
CA CYS A 347 -18.00 10.52 -2.14
C CYS A 347 -17.11 11.70 -2.55
N ASN A 348 -15.82 11.47 -2.80
CA ASN A 348 -14.93 12.55 -3.20
C ASN A 348 -15.37 13.16 -4.54
N ASP A 349 -15.37 14.49 -4.64
CA ASP A 349 -15.86 15.23 -5.80
C ASP A 349 -15.04 15.01 -7.08
N TYR A 350 -13.82 14.48 -6.97
CA TYR A 350 -13.00 14.15 -8.14
C TYR A 350 -13.62 12.99 -8.92
N HIS A 351 -14.11 13.24 -10.14
CA HIS A 351 -14.89 12.26 -10.90
C HIS A 351 -14.27 10.85 -11.00
N PRO A 352 -12.95 10.66 -11.21
CA PRO A 352 -12.33 9.33 -11.17
C PRO A 352 -12.42 8.56 -9.84
N CYS A 353 -12.77 9.23 -8.74
CA CYS A 353 -13.01 8.61 -7.44
C CYS A 353 -14.35 7.88 -7.33
N GLN A 354 -15.26 8.09 -8.28
CA GLN A 354 -16.62 7.55 -8.23
C GLN A 354 -16.64 6.07 -8.63
N VAL A 355 -17.60 5.32 -8.09
CA VAL A 355 -17.86 3.93 -8.51
C VAL A 355 -18.83 3.93 -9.68
N ASP A 356 -18.42 3.32 -10.79
CA ASP A 356 -19.31 3.10 -11.93
C ASP A 356 -19.99 1.74 -11.81
N PHE A 357 -21.30 1.75 -11.53
CA PHE A 357 -22.14 0.56 -11.44
C PHE A 357 -22.92 0.26 -12.74
N MET A 358 -22.51 0.78 -13.90
CA MET A 358 -23.18 0.49 -15.17
C MET A 358 -23.33 -1.02 -15.39
N THR A 359 -24.57 -1.50 -15.38
CA THR A 359 -24.93 -2.88 -15.74
C THR A 359 -24.90 -3.01 -17.25
N THR A 360 -24.43 -4.14 -17.80
CA THR A 360 -24.60 -4.45 -19.22
C THR A 360 -26.09 -4.62 -19.52
N SER A 361 -26.75 -3.55 -19.98
CA SER A 361 -28.11 -3.66 -20.50
C SER A 361 -28.09 -4.42 -21.82
N SER A 362 -28.96 -5.43 -21.92
CA SER A 362 -29.17 -6.22 -23.12
C SER A 362 -29.83 -5.36 -24.22
N SER A 363 -29.05 -4.81 -25.15
CA SER A 363 -29.42 -4.61 -26.56
C SER A 363 -28.32 -3.88 -27.36
N ASP A 364 -27.43 -4.64 -28.01
CA ASP A 364 -27.15 -4.45 -29.44
C ASP A 364 -26.28 -5.61 -29.98
N PRO A 365 -26.71 -6.33 -31.03
CA PRO A 365 -25.90 -7.37 -31.65
C PRO A 365 -25.08 -6.76 -32.79
N HIS A 366 -23.83 -6.38 -32.53
CA HIS A 366 -22.85 -6.21 -33.60
C HIS A 366 -21.51 -6.87 -33.28
N PRO A 367 -20.84 -7.45 -34.30
CA PRO A 367 -19.97 -8.58 -34.11
C PRO A 367 -18.58 -8.15 -33.65
N LEU A 368 -18.01 -9.02 -32.81
CA LEU A 368 -16.59 -9.10 -32.49
C LEU A 368 -15.72 -8.87 -33.73
N THR A 369 -14.95 -7.77 -33.72
CA THR A 369 -13.78 -7.64 -34.58
C THR A 369 -12.55 -7.33 -33.73
N LYS A 370 -11.74 -8.38 -33.57
CA LYS A 370 -10.27 -8.42 -33.38
C LYS A 370 -9.67 -7.58 -32.25
N LEU A 371 -9.39 -8.29 -31.15
CA LEU A 371 -8.22 -8.07 -30.31
C LEU A 371 -6.95 -7.96 -31.18
N GLN A 372 -6.31 -6.80 -31.13
CA GLN A 372 -4.92 -6.62 -31.54
C GLN A 372 -4.13 -6.38 -30.25
N PHE A 373 -3.35 -7.38 -29.86
CA PHE A 373 -2.31 -7.23 -28.86
C PHE A 373 -1.19 -6.41 -29.50
N ASP A 374 -0.92 -5.22 -28.97
CA ASP A 374 0.32 -4.51 -29.24
C ASP A 374 1.20 -4.51 -27.98
N ALA A 375 2.50 -4.61 -28.27
CA ALA A 375 3.60 -5.16 -27.49
C ALA A 375 4.08 -4.34 -26.30
#